data_AF-N1W7H6-F1
#
_entry.id   AF-N1W7H6-F1
#
_cell.length_a   1.000
_cell.length_b   1.000
_cell.length_c   1.000
_cell.angle_alpha   90.00
_cell.angle_beta   90.00
_cell.angle_gamma   90.00
#
_symmetry.space_group_name_H-M   'P 1'
#
loop_
_entity.id
_entity.type
_entity.pdbx_description
1 polymer ?
#
loop_
_entity_poly.entity_id
_entity_poly.type
_entity_poly.pdbx_seq_one_letter_code
_entity_poly.pdbx_strand_id
1 'polypeptide(L)'
;MFALLILLGPPLLAESKPKTICQSLSDCETKADATTIHRKKITLLSFGLTEYSKDFPVQKLIPFYLKRVRSIILEANGDTGYKGEVILKVSHKPEYKHSQLIKAEDDLRFLESNHSYLSKEQSLELGELQSLLGQSK
;
A
#
# COMPACT_ATOMS: atom_id res chain seq x y z
N MET A 1 31.03 -23.21 49.01
CA MET A 1 31.12 -23.61 47.59
C MET A 1 29.74 -23.46 46.98
N PHE A 2 29.46 -22.33 46.32
CA PHE A 2 28.18 -22.04 45.66
C PHE A 2 28.34 -22.33 44.17
N ALA A 3 27.56 -23.26 43.61
CA ALA A 3 27.51 -23.53 42.18
C ALA A 3 26.31 -22.80 41.57
N LEU A 4 26.59 -21.84 40.70
CA LEU A 4 25.60 -21.08 39.92
C LEU A 4 25.28 -21.87 38.64
N LEU A 5 24.09 -22.46 38.55
CA LEU A 5 23.59 -23.09 37.33
C LEU A 5 22.98 -22.00 36.42
N ILE A 6 23.71 -21.63 35.37
CA ILE A 6 23.20 -20.79 34.29
C ILE A 6 22.50 -21.69 33.28
N LEU A 7 21.16 -21.70 33.30
CA LEU A 7 20.33 -22.29 32.26
C LEU A 7 20.35 -21.39 31.02
N LEU A 8 21.29 -21.63 30.12
CA LEU A 8 21.28 -21.08 28.76
C LEU A 8 20.33 -21.93 27.91
N GLY A 9 19.06 -21.53 27.86
CA GLY A 9 18.12 -22.04 26.85
C GLY A 9 18.48 -21.51 25.46
N PRO A 10 18.25 -22.28 24.37
CA PRO A 10 18.49 -21.78 23.02
C PRO A 10 17.58 -20.58 22.73
N PRO A 11 18.07 -19.55 22.02
CA PRO A 11 17.21 -18.46 21.61
C PRO A 11 16.14 -19.01 20.67
N LEU A 12 14.88 -18.90 21.05
CA LEU A 12 13.74 -19.08 20.17
C LEU A 12 13.73 -17.91 19.17
N LEU A 13 14.60 -17.98 18.17
CA LEU A 13 14.49 -17.20 16.96
C LEU A 13 13.27 -17.72 16.20
N ALA A 14 12.10 -17.15 16.50
CA ALA A 14 10.96 -17.24 15.61
C ALA A 14 11.38 -16.60 14.28
N GLU A 15 11.72 -17.42 13.28
CA GLU A 15 11.74 -16.97 11.89
C GLU A 15 10.30 -16.53 11.55
N SER A 16 10.01 -15.25 11.76
CA SER A 16 8.83 -14.60 11.24
C SER A 16 9.02 -14.36 9.74
N LYS A 17 9.24 -15.44 8.96
CA LYS A 17 9.16 -15.31 7.50
C LYS A 17 7.76 -14.79 7.21
N PRO A 18 7.61 -13.55 6.68
CA PRO A 18 6.31 -13.00 6.40
C PRO A 18 5.61 -13.98 5.45
N LYS A 19 4.38 -14.39 5.78
CA LYS A 19 3.58 -15.23 4.88
C LYS A 19 3.57 -14.55 3.51
N THR A 20 4.16 -15.21 2.53
CA THR A 20 4.28 -14.69 1.17
C THR A 20 2.87 -14.41 0.64
N ILE A 21 2.50 -13.13 0.53
CA ILE A 21 1.14 -12.71 0.11
C ILE A 21 1.03 -12.82 -1.42
N CYS A 22 2.12 -12.56 -2.13
CA CYS A 22 2.29 -12.70 -3.57
C CYS A 22 3.75 -13.06 -3.90
N GLN A 23 4.00 -13.58 -5.10
CA GLN A 23 5.30 -14.13 -5.53
C GLN A 23 6.09 -13.21 -6.49
N SER A 24 5.45 -12.18 -7.03
CA SER A 24 6.06 -11.20 -7.93
C SER A 24 5.24 -9.92 -7.93
N LEU A 25 5.81 -8.83 -8.48
CA LEU A 25 5.10 -7.56 -8.63
C LEU A 25 3.76 -7.73 -9.39
N SER A 26 3.77 -8.49 -10.49
CA SER A 26 2.56 -8.77 -11.29
C SER A 26 1.54 -9.67 -10.57
N ASP A 27 1.99 -10.63 -9.77
CA ASP A 27 1.08 -11.44 -8.93
C ASP A 27 0.40 -10.56 -7.86
N CYS A 28 1.15 -9.64 -7.23
CA CYS A 28 0.58 -8.69 -6.28
C CYS A 28 -0.47 -7.79 -6.94
N GLU A 29 -0.20 -7.31 -8.16
CA GLU A 29 -1.15 -6.52 -8.95
C GLU A 29 -2.43 -7.29 -9.24
N THR A 30 -2.28 -8.50 -9.78
CA THR A 30 -3.40 -9.37 -10.17
C THR A 30 -4.30 -9.65 -8.97
N LYS A 31 -3.70 -9.95 -7.80
CA LYS A 31 -4.44 -10.13 -6.55
C LYS A 31 -5.10 -8.85 -6.04
N ALA A 32 -4.47 -7.69 -6.24
CA ALA A 32 -5.06 -6.41 -5.86
C ALA A 32 -6.25 -6.05 -6.75
N ASP A 33 -6.17 -6.37 -8.05
CA ASP A 33 -7.26 -6.15 -9.00
C ASP A 33 -8.43 -7.12 -8.79
N ALA A 34 -8.15 -8.35 -8.31
CA ALA A 34 -9.16 -9.36 -7.99
C ALA A 34 -10.00 -9.05 -6.74
N THR A 35 -9.65 -8.04 -5.95
CA THR A 35 -10.45 -7.60 -4.80
C THR A 35 -10.98 -6.19 -5.03
N THR A 36 -12.12 -5.85 -4.44
CA THR A 36 -12.60 -4.47 -4.42
C THR A 36 -12.20 -3.74 -3.13
N ILE A 37 -11.73 -4.47 -2.11
CA ILE A 37 -11.48 -3.95 -0.77
C ILE A 37 -10.19 -3.12 -0.73
N HIS A 38 -10.30 -1.82 -0.46
CA HIS A 38 -9.18 -0.88 -0.54
C HIS A 38 -8.03 -1.25 0.39
N ARG A 39 -8.29 -1.51 1.68
CA ARG A 39 -7.27 -2.00 2.62
C ARG A 39 -6.45 -3.19 2.10
N LYS A 40 -7.11 -4.14 1.41
CA LYS A 40 -6.43 -5.32 0.87
C LYS A 40 -5.59 -4.97 -0.37
N LYS A 41 -6.08 -4.08 -1.23
CA LYS A 41 -5.28 -3.52 -2.34
C LYS A 41 -4.02 -2.84 -1.82
N ILE A 42 -4.14 -1.97 -0.83
CA ILE A 42 -3.01 -1.26 -0.22
C ILE A 42 -1.97 -2.24 0.30
N THR A 43 -2.41 -3.29 1.00
CA THR A 43 -1.52 -4.34 1.54
C THR A 43 -0.74 -5.04 0.43
N LEU A 44 -1.44 -5.50 -0.62
CA LEU A 44 -0.85 -6.23 -1.74
C LEU A 44 0.12 -5.37 -2.55
N LEU A 45 -0.29 -4.15 -2.90
CA LEU A 45 0.53 -3.22 -3.67
C LEU A 45 1.75 -2.75 -2.88
N SER A 46 1.59 -2.50 -1.58
CA SER A 46 2.72 -2.11 -0.71
C SER A 46 3.72 -3.26 -0.58
N PHE A 47 3.25 -4.49 -0.37
CA PHE A 47 4.13 -5.65 -0.34
C PHE A 47 4.89 -5.82 -1.66
N GLY A 48 4.19 -5.74 -2.80
CA GLY A 48 4.82 -5.85 -4.12
C GLY A 48 5.87 -4.77 -4.36
N LEU A 49 5.57 -3.51 -4.02
CA LEU A 49 6.50 -2.41 -4.16
C LEU A 49 7.70 -2.56 -3.21
N THR A 50 7.53 -3.04 -1.99
CA THR A 50 8.65 -3.23 -1.06
C THR A 50 9.55 -4.40 -1.46
N GLU A 51 8.97 -5.54 -1.84
CA GLU A 51 9.73 -6.77 -2.05
C GLU A 51 10.28 -6.91 -3.48
N TYR A 52 9.59 -6.35 -4.48
CA TYR A 52 9.87 -6.67 -5.90
C TYR A 52 10.20 -5.46 -6.77
N SER A 53 10.21 -4.22 -6.25
CA SER A 53 10.40 -3.03 -7.11
C SER A 53 11.86 -2.67 -7.41
N LYS A 54 12.83 -3.17 -6.63
CA LYS A 54 14.22 -2.67 -6.61
C LYS A 54 14.88 -2.59 -7.99
N ASP A 55 14.61 -3.57 -8.85
CA ASP A 55 15.23 -3.69 -10.17
C ASP A 55 14.24 -3.41 -11.31
N PHE A 56 13.03 -2.93 -11.00
CA PHE A 56 12.02 -2.62 -12.01
C PHE A 56 12.22 -1.22 -12.58
N PRO A 57 12.10 -1.04 -13.90
CA PRO A 57 12.09 0.29 -14.51
C PRO A 57 10.96 1.13 -13.92
N VAL A 58 11.23 2.40 -13.64
CA VAL A 58 10.27 3.36 -13.06
C VAL A 58 8.94 3.37 -13.82
N GLN A 59 8.98 3.30 -15.15
CA GLN A 59 7.78 3.30 -16.00
C GLN A 59 6.84 2.13 -15.68
N LYS A 60 7.40 0.99 -15.27
CA LYS A 60 6.64 -0.20 -14.87
C LYS A 60 6.08 -0.08 -13.45
N LEU A 61 6.62 0.81 -12.62
CA LEU A 61 6.15 1.06 -11.26
C LEU A 61 4.98 2.06 -11.20
N ILE A 62 4.88 2.99 -12.16
CA ILE A 62 3.84 4.03 -12.20
C ILE A 62 2.41 3.48 -11.98
N PRO A 63 1.95 2.42 -12.68
CA PRO A 63 0.60 1.91 -12.47
C PRO A 63 0.33 1.45 -11.02
N PHE A 64 1.34 0.92 -10.35
CA PHE A 64 1.23 0.44 -8.97
C PHE A 64 1.05 1.60 -7.98
N TYR A 65 1.83 2.67 -8.15
CA TYR A 65 1.70 3.87 -7.34
C TYR A 65 0.34 4.55 -7.55
N LEU A 66 -0.13 4.69 -8.80
CA LEU A 66 -1.47 5.25 -9.09
C LEU A 66 -2.59 4.44 -8.41
N LYS A 67 -2.59 3.11 -8.57
CA LYS A 67 -3.56 2.21 -7.94
C LYS A 67 -3.51 2.28 -6.41
N ARG A 68 -2.29 2.38 -5.84
CA ARG A 68 -2.09 2.43 -4.39
C ARG A 68 -2.58 3.75 -3.82
N VAL A 69 -2.20 4.89 -4.39
CA VAL A 69 -2.67 6.23 -3.98
C VAL A 69 -4.19 6.27 -3.95
N ARG A 70 -4.84 5.85 -5.05
CA ARG A 70 -6.30 5.83 -5.15
C ARG A 70 -6.92 5.02 -4.01
N SER A 71 -6.40 3.83 -3.75
CA SER A 71 -6.91 2.96 -2.69
C SER A 71 -6.66 3.55 -1.30
N ILE A 72 -5.49 4.18 -1.06
CA ILE A 72 -5.17 4.84 0.21
C ILE A 72 -6.14 5.98 0.50
N ILE A 73 -6.39 6.86 -0.47
CA ILE A 73 -7.27 8.02 -0.28
C ILE A 73 -8.70 7.57 0.00
N LEU A 74 -9.21 6.59 -0.77
CA LEU A 74 -10.56 6.06 -0.59
C LEU A 74 -10.73 5.38 0.78
N GLU A 75 -9.80 4.51 1.17
CA GLU A 75 -9.78 3.88 2.50
C GLU A 75 -9.72 4.94 3.62
N ALA A 76 -8.85 5.94 3.50
CA ALA A 76 -8.69 6.99 4.51
C ALA A 76 -9.99 7.80 4.72
N ASN A 77 -10.80 7.94 3.66
CA ASN A 77 -12.11 8.61 3.70
C ASN A 77 -13.27 7.67 4.09
N GLY A 78 -12.96 6.44 4.46
CA GLY A 78 -13.97 5.49 4.93
C GLY A 78 -14.69 4.73 3.83
N ASP A 79 -14.29 4.88 2.57
CA ASP A 79 -14.73 3.97 1.51
C ASP A 79 -13.96 2.66 1.66
N THR A 80 -14.68 1.57 1.88
CA THR A 80 -14.07 0.24 2.02
C THR A 80 -13.87 -0.46 0.68
N GLY A 81 -14.54 0.01 -0.38
CA GLY A 81 -14.62 -0.66 -1.67
C GLY A 81 -15.53 -1.90 -1.65
N TYR A 82 -16.28 -2.14 -0.57
CA TYR A 82 -17.27 -3.21 -0.53
C TYR A 82 -18.43 -2.93 -1.49
N LYS A 83 -18.74 -3.91 -2.36
CA LYS A 83 -19.78 -3.80 -3.40
C LYS A 83 -20.99 -4.72 -3.18
N GLY A 84 -21.27 -5.11 -1.95
CA GLY A 84 -22.49 -5.86 -1.65
C GLY A 84 -23.74 -4.98 -1.71
N GLU A 85 -24.89 -5.54 -1.33
CA GLU A 85 -26.19 -4.86 -1.37
C GLU A 85 -26.23 -3.56 -0.55
N VAL A 86 -25.37 -3.44 0.46
CA VAL A 86 -25.23 -2.25 1.30
C VAL A 86 -23.82 -1.69 1.16
N ILE A 87 -23.71 -0.38 0.95
CA ILE A 87 -22.43 0.34 0.95
C ILE A 87 -21.92 0.43 2.39
N LEU A 88 -20.76 -0.16 2.66
CA LEU A 88 -20.11 -0.08 3.97
C LEU A 88 -19.17 1.12 4.00
N LYS A 89 -19.52 2.12 4.80
CA LYS A 89 -18.64 3.24 5.15
C LYS A 89 -18.09 3.08 6.56
N VAL A 90 -16.80 3.38 6.73
CA VAL A 90 -16.11 3.27 8.01
C VAL A 90 -15.63 4.64 8.46
N SER A 91 -15.89 5.00 9.71
CA SER A 91 -15.25 6.18 10.32
C SER A 91 -13.94 5.74 10.96
N HIS A 92 -12.83 6.23 10.42
CA HIS A 92 -11.51 5.98 10.99
C HIS A 92 -11.15 6.99 12.05
N LYS A 93 -10.29 6.58 12.99
CA LYS A 93 -9.66 7.52 13.92
C LYS A 93 -8.85 8.57 13.14
N PRO A 94 -8.81 9.85 13.58
CA PRO A 94 -8.09 10.90 12.88
C PRO A 94 -6.62 10.56 12.62
N GLU A 95 -5.94 9.91 13.56
CA GLU A 95 -4.53 9.54 13.45
C GLU A 95 -4.31 8.49 12.36
N TYR A 96 -5.23 7.53 12.22
CA TYR A 96 -5.18 6.53 11.15
C TYR A 96 -5.36 7.23 9.80
N LYS A 97 -6.41 8.05 9.65
CA LYS A 97 -6.68 8.80 8.42
C LYS A 97 -5.46 9.62 8.02
N HIS A 98 -4.91 10.41 8.94
CA HIS A 98 -3.74 11.22 8.70
C HIS A 98 -2.53 10.38 8.25
N SER A 99 -2.24 9.26 8.93
CA SER A 99 -1.15 8.36 8.55
C SER A 99 -1.32 7.73 7.16
N GLN A 100 -2.56 7.53 6.71
CA GLN A 100 -2.85 7.06 5.36
C GLN A 100 -2.63 8.17 4.34
N LEU A 101 -3.11 9.38 4.60
CA LEU A 101 -2.91 10.50 3.68
C LEU A 101 -1.43 10.86 3.49
N ILE A 102 -0.58 10.75 4.53
CA ILE A 102 0.88 10.91 4.38
C ILE A 102 1.45 9.89 3.38
N LYS A 103 1.01 8.63 3.43
CA LYS A 103 1.47 7.60 2.48
C LYS A 103 1.00 7.89 1.05
N ALA A 104 -0.20 8.45 0.88
CA ALA A 104 -0.66 8.90 -0.43
C ALA A 104 0.18 10.08 -0.95
N GLU A 105 0.59 11.01 -0.07
CA GLU A 105 1.49 12.11 -0.44
C GLU A 105 2.87 11.61 -0.88
N ASP A 106 3.44 10.64 -0.17
CA ASP A 106 4.72 10.02 -0.56
C ASP A 106 4.64 9.42 -1.97
N ASP A 107 3.56 8.71 -2.26
CA ASP A 107 3.34 8.10 -3.56
C ASP A 107 3.10 9.14 -4.66
N LEU A 108 2.35 10.21 -4.38
CA LEU A 108 2.15 11.32 -5.32
C LEU A 108 3.47 12.03 -5.62
N ARG A 109 4.32 12.28 -4.61
CA ARG A 109 5.65 12.85 -4.81
C ARG A 109 6.52 11.99 -5.71
N PHE A 110 6.45 10.66 -5.55
CA PHE A 110 7.14 9.73 -6.45
C PHE A 110 6.65 9.88 -7.88
N LEU A 111 5.34 9.94 -8.10
CA LEU A 111 4.74 10.11 -9.44
C LEU A 111 5.10 11.45 -10.07
N GLU A 112 5.06 12.55 -9.32
CA GLU A 112 5.43 13.89 -9.76
C GLU A 112 6.91 13.97 -10.17
N SER A 113 7.79 13.39 -9.35
CA SER A 113 9.24 13.33 -9.63
C SER A 113 9.56 12.53 -10.90
N ASN A 114 8.62 11.70 -11.36
CA ASN A 114 8.75 10.84 -12.52
C ASN A 114 7.73 11.18 -13.63
N HIS A 115 7.17 12.40 -13.64
CA HIS A 115 6.14 12.83 -14.58
C HIS A 115 6.50 12.64 -16.06
N SER A 116 7.78 12.69 -16.42
CA SER A 116 8.27 12.48 -17.79
C SER A 116 7.99 11.08 -18.33
N TYR A 117 7.71 10.11 -17.44
CA TYR A 117 7.40 8.74 -17.77
C TYR A 117 5.89 8.45 -17.79
N LEU A 118 5.05 9.41 -17.41
CA LEU A 118 3.61 9.22 -17.38
C LEU A 118 3.05 9.36 -18.80
N SER A 119 2.16 8.43 -19.17
CA SER A 119 1.28 8.63 -20.32
C SER A 119 0.31 9.79 -20.08
N LYS A 120 -0.38 10.23 -21.13
CA LYS A 120 -1.39 11.28 -21.03
C LYS A 120 -2.51 10.89 -20.06
N GLU A 121 -2.97 9.64 -20.14
CA GLU A 121 -4.02 9.09 -19.29
C GLU A 121 -3.58 9.04 -17.82
N GLN A 122 -2.35 8.59 -17.57
CA GLN A 122 -1.78 8.57 -16.22
C GLN A 122 -1.55 9.97 -15.65
N SER A 123 -1.23 10.94 -16.49
CA SER A 123 -1.07 12.34 -16.06
C SER A 123 -2.41 12.95 -15.65
N LEU A 124 -3.49 12.62 -16.36
CA LEU A 124 -4.85 13.01 -15.98
C LEU A 124 -5.25 12.35 -14.65
N GLU A 125 -5.00 11.04 -14.52
CA GLU A 125 -5.26 10.31 -13.28
C GLU A 125 -4.48 10.91 -12.09
N LEU A 126 -3.21 11.27 -12.29
CA LEU A 126 -2.41 11.93 -11.24
C LEU A 126 -3.09 13.24 -10.77
N GLY A 127 -3.56 14.07 -11.70
CA GLY A 127 -4.28 15.30 -11.38
C GLY A 127 -5.58 15.06 -10.60
N GLU A 128 -6.35 14.02 -10.97
CA GLU A 128 -7.55 13.61 -10.23
C GLU A 128 -7.20 13.19 -8.79
N LEU A 129 -6.13 12.41 -8.61
CA LEU A 129 -5.71 11.91 -7.30
C LEU A 129 -5.19 13.05 -6.39
N GLN A 130 -4.47 14.03 -6.96
CA GLN A 130 -4.07 15.24 -6.23
C GLN A 130 -5.28 16.04 -5.76
N SER A 131 -6.30 16.21 -6.62
CA SER A 131 -7.54 16.89 -6.25
C SER A 131 -8.29 16.15 -5.14
N LEU A 132 -8.41 14.81 -5.27
CA LEU A 132 -9.08 13.98 -4.28
C LEU A 132 -8.36 14.02 -2.93
N LEU A 133 -7.03 13.97 -2.91
CA LEU A 133 -6.25 14.12 -1.69
C LEU A 133 -6.48 15.50 -1.04
N GLY A 134 -6.52 16.56 -1.84
CA GLY A 134 -6.78 17.92 -1.36
C GLY A 134 -8.14 18.06 -0.65
N GLN A 135 -9.17 17.36 -1.14
CA GLN A 135 -10.51 17.32 -0.52
C GLN A 135 -10.59 16.43 0.73
N SER A 136 -9.58 15.58 0.95
CA SER A 136 -9.56 14.59 2.03
C SER A 136 -8.95 15.13 3.32
N LYS A 137 -8.21 16.24 3.25
CA LYS A 137 -7.58 16.92 4.39
C LYS A 137 -8.58 17.81 5.11
#